data_AF-A0A914XGN3-F1
#
_entry.id   AF-A0A914XGN3-F1
#
_cell.length_a   1.000
_cell.length_b   1.000
_cell.length_c   1.000
_cell.angle_alpha   90.00
_cell.angle_beta   90.00
_cell.angle_gamma   90.00
#
_symmetry.space_group_name_H-M   'P 1'
#
loop_
_entity.id
_entity.type
_entity.pdbx_description
1 polymer ?
#
loop_
_entity_poly.entity_id
_entity_poly.type
_entity_poly.pdbx_seq_one_letter_code
_entity_poly.pdbx_strand_id
1 'polypeptide(L)'
;MSKLLLHPEDPVYPSLMAFLVLKPTLDLGNVPEMYKLLLSSSTEHFERERHWLLQLLADGLREPNDYNVIEKRFGFKLILSQFATSLADHRSRALILRLVKAAVHHPSIAVDLCRRANLIGWLVLAVRQPAVTRWEVGFLAEIFVIAARHVASSAVDSLIKSNMIVGCFAMKNALAMVDDGAKKTWLGQVEKLAQQS
;
A
#
# COMPACT_ATOMS: atom_id res chain seq x y z
N MET A 1 -1.74 13.19 -15.46
CA MET A 1 -1.90 12.63 -16.82
C MET A 1 -1.47 13.60 -17.92
N SER A 2 -1.95 14.85 -17.96
CA SER A 2 -1.72 15.76 -19.10
C SER A 2 -0.26 16.05 -19.46
N LYS A 3 0.65 16.12 -18.46
CA LYS A 3 2.08 16.38 -18.73
C LYS A 3 2.77 15.23 -19.48
N LEU A 4 2.42 13.98 -19.17
CA LEU A 4 3.07 12.80 -19.80
C LEU A 4 2.78 12.73 -21.30
N LEU A 5 1.58 13.16 -21.74
CA LEU A 5 1.19 13.15 -23.16
C LEU A 5 2.01 14.12 -24.03
N LEU A 6 2.72 15.05 -23.41
CA LEU A 6 3.55 16.04 -24.12
C LEU A 6 5.04 15.62 -24.18
N HIS A 7 5.39 14.47 -23.59
CA HIS A 7 6.76 14.00 -23.43
C HIS A 7 6.91 12.56 -23.99
N PRO A 8 6.98 12.39 -25.33
CA PRO A 8 7.14 11.06 -25.95
C PRO A 8 8.45 10.35 -25.58
N GLU A 9 9.43 11.08 -25.06
CA GLU A 9 10.69 10.58 -24.53
C GLU A 9 10.55 9.83 -23.19
N ASP A 10 9.41 9.97 -22.49
CA ASP A 10 9.19 9.29 -21.22
C ASP A 10 8.96 7.78 -21.44
N PRO A 11 9.64 6.90 -20.72
CA PRO A 11 9.48 5.45 -20.86
C PRO A 11 8.07 4.91 -20.65
N VAL A 12 7.23 5.61 -19.90
CA VAL A 12 5.83 5.21 -19.68
C VAL A 12 4.97 5.54 -20.90
N TYR A 13 5.37 6.52 -21.70
CA TYR A 13 4.60 7.05 -22.81
C TYR A 13 4.17 5.96 -23.82
N PRO A 14 5.05 5.07 -24.32
CA PRO A 14 4.64 4.06 -25.30
C PRO A 14 3.59 3.09 -24.75
N SER A 15 3.73 2.66 -23.49
CA SER A 15 2.78 1.76 -22.85
C SER A 15 1.42 2.43 -22.66
N LEU A 16 1.39 3.68 -22.21
CA LEU A 16 0.15 4.42 -22.04
C LEU A 16 -0.50 4.76 -23.39
N MET A 17 0.28 5.21 -24.37
CA MET A 17 -0.23 5.60 -25.68
C MET A 17 -0.75 4.39 -26.47
N ALA A 18 -0.10 3.23 -26.36
CA ALA A 18 -0.62 1.98 -26.90
C ALA A 18 -2.02 1.67 -26.32
N PHE A 19 -2.21 1.82 -25.01
CA PHE A 19 -3.52 1.64 -24.38
C PHE A 19 -4.54 2.67 -24.88
N LEU A 20 -4.17 3.94 -24.98
CA LEU A 20 -5.06 5.02 -25.40
C LEU A 20 -5.56 4.85 -26.84
N VAL A 21 -4.72 4.31 -27.73
CA VAL A 21 -5.06 4.08 -29.15
C VAL A 21 -5.71 2.72 -29.40
N LEU A 22 -5.57 1.76 -28.47
CA LEU A 22 -6.05 0.38 -28.66
C LEU A 22 -7.58 0.28 -28.82
N LYS A 23 -8.35 1.17 -28.20
CA LYS A 23 -9.82 1.16 -28.26
C LYS A 23 -10.36 2.56 -28.52
N PRO A 24 -11.48 2.70 -29.26
CA PRO A 24 -12.11 4.00 -29.51
C PRO A 24 -12.70 4.64 -28.24
N THR A 25 -12.84 3.85 -27.15
CA THR A 25 -13.36 4.29 -25.86
C THR A 25 -12.39 3.93 -24.74
N LEU A 26 -12.14 4.88 -23.84
CA LEU A 26 -11.31 4.69 -22.65
C LEU A 26 -12.15 4.16 -21.49
N ASP A 27 -11.80 2.98 -20.98
CA ASP A 27 -12.37 2.45 -19.74
C ASP A 27 -11.67 3.09 -18.54
N LEU A 28 -12.22 4.21 -18.07
CA LEU A 28 -11.77 4.90 -16.85
C LEU A 28 -12.22 4.20 -15.56
N GLY A 29 -13.02 3.14 -15.68
CA GLY A 29 -13.41 2.34 -14.53
C GLY A 29 -12.29 1.43 -14.01
N ASN A 30 -11.13 1.40 -14.67
CA ASN A 30 -9.96 0.62 -14.27
C ASN A 30 -8.70 1.48 -14.40
N VAL A 31 -7.66 1.13 -13.64
CA VAL A 31 -6.33 1.71 -13.81
C VAL A 31 -5.72 1.21 -15.14
N PRO A 32 -5.39 2.10 -16.09
CA PRO A 32 -4.77 1.73 -17.36
C PRO A 32 -3.45 0.99 -17.16
N GLU A 33 -3.27 -0.11 -17.90
CA GLU A 33 -2.01 -0.88 -17.95
C GLU A 33 -1.40 -1.24 -16.58
N MET A 34 -2.20 -1.33 -15.51
CA MET A 34 -1.72 -1.50 -14.14
C MET A 34 -0.75 -2.67 -13.99
N TYR A 35 -1.10 -3.85 -14.52
CA TYR A 35 -0.24 -5.03 -14.43
C TYR A 35 1.05 -4.87 -15.24
N LYS A 36 0.93 -4.31 -16.45
CA LYS A 36 2.06 -4.13 -17.36
C LYS A 36 3.08 -3.16 -16.77
N LEU A 37 2.63 -2.06 -16.16
CA LEU A 37 3.51 -1.06 -15.57
C LEU A 37 4.06 -1.51 -14.20
N LEU A 38 3.24 -2.18 -13.37
CA LEU A 38 3.66 -2.67 -12.06
C LEU A 38 4.67 -3.82 -12.15
N LEU A 39 4.46 -4.72 -13.13
CA LEU A 39 5.27 -5.92 -13.39
C LEU A 39 5.99 -5.82 -14.73
N SER A 40 6.51 -4.63 -15.04
CA SER A 40 7.14 -4.34 -16.32
C SER A 40 8.24 -5.34 -16.68
N SER A 41 8.16 -5.84 -17.91
CA SER A 41 9.16 -6.71 -18.52
C SER A 41 10.25 -5.92 -19.26
N SER A 42 10.21 -4.59 -19.22
CA SER A 42 11.23 -3.74 -19.85
C SER A 42 12.56 -3.90 -19.13
N THR A 43 13.63 -4.23 -19.85
CA THR A 43 14.97 -4.39 -19.26
C THR A 43 15.59 -3.06 -18.82
N GLU A 44 15.16 -1.94 -19.41
CA GLU A 44 15.77 -0.62 -19.19
C GLU A 44 14.89 0.32 -18.36
N HIS A 45 13.58 0.09 -18.32
CA HIS A 45 12.63 1.08 -17.81
C HIS A 45 11.67 0.56 -16.73
N PHE A 46 11.78 -0.71 -16.35
CA PHE A 46 10.86 -1.36 -15.40
C PHE A 46 10.68 -0.57 -14.09
N GLU A 47 11.76 0.00 -13.54
CA GLU A 47 11.68 0.77 -12.30
C GLU A 47 10.88 2.06 -12.48
N ARG A 48 11.12 2.80 -13.57
CA ARG A 48 10.45 4.08 -13.85
C ARG A 48 8.96 3.87 -14.09
N GLU A 49 8.60 2.85 -14.86
CA GLU A 49 7.21 2.48 -15.12
C GLU A 49 6.47 2.13 -13.82
N ARG A 50 7.10 1.33 -12.97
CA ARG A 50 6.56 0.93 -11.67
C ARG A 50 6.43 2.12 -10.72
N HIS A 51 7.47 2.95 -10.59
CA HIS A 51 7.44 4.14 -9.75
C HIS A 51 6.37 5.11 -10.21
N TRP A 52 6.23 5.31 -11.51
CA TRP A 52 5.21 6.19 -12.07
C TRP A 52 3.81 5.70 -11.72
N LEU A 53 3.54 4.39 -11.90
CA LEU A 53 2.24 3.82 -11.56
C LEU A 53 1.97 3.95 -10.06
N LEU A 54 2.90 3.55 -9.20
CA LEU A 54 2.71 3.62 -7.74
C LEU A 54 2.52 5.07 -7.27
N GLN A 55 3.24 6.03 -7.86
CA GLN A 55 3.09 7.46 -7.59
C GLN A 55 1.71 7.95 -8.03
N LEU A 56 1.27 7.58 -9.24
CA LEU A 56 -0.06 7.92 -9.77
C LEU A 56 -1.17 7.41 -8.84
N LEU A 57 -1.06 6.16 -8.39
CA LEU A 57 -2.04 5.57 -7.47
C LEU A 57 -2.02 6.29 -6.11
N ALA A 58 -0.84 6.55 -5.55
CA ALA A 58 -0.70 7.22 -4.26
C ALA A 58 -1.21 8.67 -4.27
N ASP A 59 -1.07 9.39 -5.39
CA ASP A 59 -1.57 10.76 -5.56
C ASP A 59 -3.05 10.82 -5.97
N GLY A 60 -3.52 9.76 -6.62
CA GLY A 60 -4.87 9.64 -7.17
C GLY A 60 -5.90 9.09 -6.19
N LEU A 61 -5.49 8.37 -5.14
CA LEU A 61 -6.39 7.90 -4.10
C LEU A 61 -6.72 9.03 -3.10
N ARG A 62 -7.82 9.74 -3.32
CA ARG A 62 -8.24 10.89 -2.50
C ARG A 62 -9.60 10.68 -1.84
N GLU A 63 -10.47 9.93 -2.49
CA GLU A 63 -11.81 9.61 -2.03
C GLU A 63 -12.04 8.09 -2.03
N PRO A 64 -13.00 7.58 -1.23
CA PRO A 64 -13.32 6.16 -1.21
C PRO A 64 -13.73 5.57 -2.56
N ASN A 65 -14.22 6.38 -3.50
CA ASN A 65 -14.57 5.89 -4.83
C ASN A 65 -13.33 5.63 -5.71
N ASP A 66 -12.23 6.36 -5.50
CA ASP A 66 -10.96 6.15 -6.22
C ASP A 66 -10.39 4.76 -5.93
N TYR A 67 -10.60 4.27 -4.69
CA TYR A 67 -10.23 2.91 -4.29
C TYR A 67 -10.90 1.84 -5.14
N ASN A 68 -12.16 2.03 -5.51
CA ASN A 68 -12.90 1.04 -6.31
C ASN A 68 -12.26 0.83 -7.69
N VAL A 69 -11.67 1.87 -8.27
CA VAL A 69 -10.98 1.80 -9.58
C VAL A 69 -9.72 0.91 -9.48
N ILE A 70 -9.00 0.99 -8.36
CA ILE A 70 -7.82 0.17 -8.07
C ILE A 70 -8.24 -1.28 -7.75
N GLU A 71 -9.26 -1.44 -6.92
CA GLU A 71 -9.65 -2.75 -6.40
C GLU A 71 -10.47 -3.58 -7.39
N LYS A 72 -11.04 -2.97 -8.44
CA LYS A 72 -11.81 -3.69 -9.49
C LYS A 72 -11.09 -4.89 -10.09
N ARG A 73 -9.74 -4.89 -10.06
CA ARG A 73 -8.91 -6.04 -10.46
C ARG A 73 -7.93 -6.48 -9.36
N PHE A 74 -8.33 -6.41 -8.10
CA PHE A 74 -7.50 -6.81 -6.95
C PHE A 74 -6.16 -6.05 -6.87
N GLY A 75 -6.17 -4.77 -7.25
CA GLY A 75 -4.95 -3.95 -7.33
C GLY A 75 -4.18 -3.91 -6.01
N PHE A 76 -4.86 -3.77 -4.86
CA PHE A 76 -4.16 -3.71 -3.58
C PHE A 76 -3.46 -5.02 -3.24
N LYS A 77 -4.08 -6.18 -3.46
CA LYS A 77 -3.42 -7.48 -3.20
C LYS A 77 -2.12 -7.61 -3.98
N LEU A 78 -2.16 -7.23 -5.27
CA LEU A 78 -0.97 -7.30 -6.12
C LEU A 78 0.10 -6.31 -5.67
N ILE A 79 -0.28 -5.08 -5.33
CA ILE A 79 0.66 -4.05 -4.86
C ILE A 79 1.31 -4.47 -3.54
N LEU A 80 0.52 -4.96 -2.59
CA LEU A 80 1.00 -5.48 -1.31
C LEU A 80 1.95 -6.67 -1.50
N SER A 81 1.68 -7.55 -2.47
CA SER A 81 2.55 -8.69 -2.75
C SER A 81 3.93 -8.26 -3.27
N GLN A 82 4.07 -7.08 -3.89
CA GLN A 82 5.36 -6.61 -4.40
C GLN A 82 6.32 -6.20 -3.29
N PHE A 83 5.83 -5.72 -2.14
CA PHE A 83 6.66 -5.14 -1.08
C PHE A 83 7.79 -6.07 -0.60
N ALA A 84 7.51 -7.37 -0.53
CA ALA A 84 8.44 -8.40 -0.05
C ALA A 84 9.42 -8.91 -1.12
N THR A 85 9.22 -8.52 -2.38
CA THR A 85 9.95 -9.10 -3.51
C THR A 85 11.24 -8.34 -3.78
N SER A 86 12.21 -8.99 -4.44
CA SER A 86 13.41 -8.34 -4.95
C SER A 86 13.13 -7.28 -6.02
N LEU A 87 11.92 -7.27 -6.59
CA LEU A 87 11.50 -6.25 -7.55
C LEU A 87 11.28 -4.91 -6.85
N ALA A 88 10.91 -4.86 -5.58
CA ALA A 88 10.61 -3.60 -4.90
C ALA A 88 11.87 -2.94 -4.31
N ASP A 89 12.43 -2.00 -5.08
CA ASP A 89 13.44 -1.08 -4.60
C ASP A 89 12.89 -0.14 -3.51
N HIS A 90 13.79 0.58 -2.83
CA HIS A 90 13.43 1.47 -1.71
C HIS A 90 12.32 2.46 -2.08
N ARG A 91 12.37 3.04 -3.29
CA ARG A 91 11.36 3.99 -3.75
C ARG A 91 10.02 3.30 -4.00
N SER A 92 9.99 2.12 -4.60
CA SER A 92 8.76 1.34 -4.75
C SER A 92 8.12 1.05 -3.40
N ARG A 93 8.92 0.60 -2.42
CA ARG A 93 8.44 0.32 -1.05
C ARG A 93 7.85 1.55 -0.39
N ALA A 94 8.51 2.71 -0.51
CA ALA A 94 7.98 3.98 -0.01
C ALA A 94 6.64 4.37 -0.64
N LEU A 95 6.49 4.19 -1.96
CA LEU A 95 5.24 4.50 -2.65
C LEU A 95 4.12 3.52 -2.28
N ILE A 96 4.44 2.22 -2.12
CA ILE A 96 3.49 1.22 -1.63
C ILE A 96 2.98 1.63 -0.25
N LEU A 97 3.89 1.93 0.69
CA LEU A 97 3.51 2.34 2.04
C LEU A 97 2.66 3.62 2.01
N ARG A 98 3.05 4.61 1.20
CA ARG A 98 2.28 5.86 1.04
C ARG A 98 0.88 5.62 0.50
N LEU A 99 0.72 4.76 -0.51
CA LEU A 99 -0.58 4.37 -1.05
C LEU A 99 -1.44 3.66 0.01
N VAL A 100 -0.86 2.70 0.74
CA VAL A 100 -1.58 1.98 1.80
C VAL A 100 -2.00 2.95 2.91
N LYS A 101 -1.14 3.89 3.30
CA LYS A 101 -1.48 4.93 4.27
C LYS A 101 -2.66 5.79 3.80
N ALA A 102 -2.63 6.26 2.55
CA ALA A 102 -3.74 7.01 1.97
C ALA A 102 -5.05 6.19 2.00
N ALA A 103 -4.98 4.89 1.73
CA ALA A 103 -6.14 4.01 1.78
C ALA A 103 -6.70 3.85 3.20
N VAL A 104 -5.85 3.55 4.19
CA VAL A 104 -6.33 3.30 5.57
C VAL A 104 -6.82 4.55 6.27
N HIS A 105 -6.50 5.75 5.78
CA HIS A 105 -7.09 7.00 6.29
C HIS A 105 -8.61 7.07 6.10
N HIS A 106 -9.17 6.31 5.16
CA HIS A 106 -10.61 6.19 4.99
C HIS A 106 -11.13 4.95 5.75
N PRO A 107 -12.05 5.11 6.72
CA PRO A 107 -12.50 4.00 7.56
C PRO A 107 -13.09 2.82 6.78
N SER A 108 -13.90 3.10 5.74
CA SER A 108 -14.52 2.08 4.90
C SER A 108 -13.49 1.26 4.14
N ILE A 109 -12.46 1.91 3.60
CA ILE A 109 -11.37 1.27 2.85
C ILE A 109 -10.46 0.48 3.80
N ALA A 110 -10.17 1.00 4.99
CA ALA A 110 -9.37 0.29 6.00
C ALA A 110 -10.01 -1.05 6.39
N VAL A 111 -11.30 -1.03 6.74
CA VAL A 111 -12.06 -2.24 7.12
C VAL A 111 -12.11 -3.22 5.94
N ASP A 112 -12.32 -2.70 4.73
CA ASP A 112 -12.37 -3.51 3.54
C ASP A 112 -11.02 -4.19 3.22
N LEU A 113 -9.91 -3.45 3.27
CA LEU A 113 -8.57 -4.01 3.09
C LEU A 113 -8.22 -5.05 4.15
N CYS A 114 -8.63 -4.84 5.40
CA CYS A 114 -8.47 -5.84 6.47
C CYS A 114 -9.23 -7.13 6.15
N ARG A 115 -10.45 -7.05 5.59
CA ARG A 115 -11.27 -8.21 5.23
C ARG A 115 -10.79 -8.89 3.95
N ARG A 116 -10.65 -8.15 2.86
CA ARG A 116 -10.41 -8.70 1.52
C ARG A 116 -8.94 -8.99 1.26
N ALA A 117 -8.03 -8.16 1.75
CA ALA A 117 -6.59 -8.25 1.51
C ALA A 117 -5.77 -8.73 2.72
N ASN A 118 -6.42 -9.08 3.85
CA ASN A 118 -5.77 -9.44 5.11
C ASN A 118 -4.67 -8.43 5.52
N LEU A 119 -4.99 -7.14 5.44
CA LEU A 119 -4.01 -6.07 5.65
C LEU A 119 -3.26 -6.21 6.98
N ILE A 120 -3.93 -6.61 8.06
CA ILE A 120 -3.29 -6.79 9.37
C ILE A 120 -2.24 -7.91 9.32
N GLY A 121 -2.58 -9.05 8.71
CA GLY A 121 -1.62 -10.13 8.51
C GLY A 121 -0.45 -9.72 7.62
N TRP A 122 -0.72 -8.95 6.56
CA TRP A 122 0.33 -8.40 5.70
C TRP A 122 1.26 -7.46 6.48
N LEU A 123 0.74 -6.56 7.33
CA LEU A 123 1.56 -5.67 8.15
C LEU A 123 2.46 -6.43 9.13
N VAL A 124 1.95 -7.52 9.73
CA VAL A 124 2.74 -8.42 10.58
C VAL A 124 3.89 -9.06 9.80
N LEU A 125 3.62 -9.53 8.58
CA LEU A 125 4.66 -10.13 7.74
C LEU A 125 5.66 -9.08 7.26
N ALA A 126 5.17 -7.92 6.83
CA ALA A 126 6.00 -6.82 6.35
C ALA A 126 6.99 -6.37 7.42
N VAL A 127 6.55 -6.15 8.66
CA VAL A 127 7.45 -5.67 9.73
C VAL A 127 8.49 -6.70 10.18
N ARG A 128 8.25 -8.00 9.91
CA ARG A 128 9.16 -9.10 10.27
C ARG A 128 10.23 -9.37 9.20
N GLN A 129 10.17 -8.71 8.04
CA GLN A 129 11.15 -8.93 6.99
C GLN A 129 12.52 -8.40 7.41
N PRO A 130 13.61 -9.15 7.18
CA PRO A 130 14.96 -8.74 7.59
C PRO A 130 15.45 -7.52 6.80
N ALA A 131 14.92 -7.29 5.61
CA ALA A 131 15.27 -6.16 4.74
C ALA A 131 14.47 -4.89 5.04
N VAL A 132 13.74 -4.82 6.16
CA VAL A 132 12.98 -3.63 6.55
C VAL A 132 13.86 -2.63 7.25
N THR A 133 13.83 -1.41 6.74
CA THR A 133 14.57 -0.29 7.29
C THR A 133 13.85 0.33 8.48
N ARG A 134 14.58 1.06 9.33
CA ARG A 134 14.04 1.67 10.56
C ARG A 134 12.86 2.62 10.30
N TRP A 135 12.94 3.42 9.23
CA TRP A 135 11.87 4.35 8.89
C TRP A 135 10.60 3.61 8.43
N GLU A 136 10.74 2.50 7.72
CA GLU A 136 9.61 1.66 7.29
C GLU A 136 8.91 1.02 8.48
N VAL A 137 9.65 0.59 9.51
CA VAL A 137 9.03 0.08 10.76
C VAL A 137 8.13 1.16 11.37
N GLY A 138 8.61 2.40 11.47
CA GLY A 138 7.81 3.51 11.99
C GLY A 138 6.56 3.78 11.14
N PHE A 139 6.70 3.69 9.81
CA PHE A 139 5.61 3.92 8.87
C PHE A 139 4.57 2.78 8.88
N LEU A 140 5.03 1.53 8.97
CA LEU A 140 4.19 0.34 9.12
C LEU A 140 3.42 0.38 10.44
N ALA A 141 4.05 0.81 11.52
CA ALA A 141 3.40 0.99 12.82
C ALA A 141 2.31 2.08 12.76
N GLU A 142 2.56 3.19 12.08
CA GLU A 142 1.56 4.23 11.84
C GLU A 142 0.34 3.67 11.08
N ILE A 143 0.57 2.99 9.95
CA ILE A 143 -0.50 2.36 9.15
C ILE A 143 -1.29 1.37 10.01
N PHE A 144 -0.58 0.54 10.78
CA PHE A 144 -1.21 -0.44 11.67
C PHE A 144 -2.12 0.21 12.69
N VAL A 145 -1.67 1.27 13.36
CA VAL A 145 -2.47 1.96 14.37
C VAL A 145 -3.70 2.61 13.75
N ILE A 146 -3.58 3.26 12.59
CA ILE A 146 -4.72 3.86 11.88
C ILE A 146 -5.74 2.77 11.53
N ALA A 147 -5.30 1.69 10.88
CA ALA A 147 -6.17 0.58 10.49
C ALA A 147 -6.84 -0.08 11.71
N ALA A 148 -6.08 -0.34 12.78
CA ALA A 148 -6.57 -0.95 14.01
C ALA A 148 -7.68 -0.13 14.67
N ARG A 149 -7.57 1.21 14.69
CA ARG A 149 -8.63 2.07 15.25
C ARG A 149 -9.94 1.96 14.47
N HIS A 150 -9.87 1.95 13.14
CA HIS A 150 -11.06 1.83 12.29
C HIS A 150 -11.71 0.44 12.37
N VAL A 151 -10.90 -0.60 12.58
CA VAL A 151 -11.38 -1.96 12.79
C VAL A 151 -12.00 -2.11 14.18
N ALA A 152 -11.40 -1.55 15.23
CA ALA A 152 -11.92 -1.60 16.59
C ALA A 152 -13.29 -0.91 16.73
N SER A 153 -13.54 0.16 15.97
CA SER A 153 -14.84 0.85 15.94
C SER A 153 -15.91 0.11 15.12
N SER A 154 -15.54 -0.94 14.40
CA SER A 154 -16.42 -1.64 13.46
C SER A 154 -16.79 -3.03 13.99
N ALA A 155 -17.97 -3.54 13.62
CA ALA A 155 -18.33 -4.94 13.86
C ALA A 155 -17.53 -5.83 12.89
N VAL A 156 -16.34 -6.26 13.30
CA VAL A 156 -15.42 -7.05 12.48
C VAL A 156 -15.22 -8.46 13.07
N ASP A 157 -15.00 -9.43 12.18
CA ASP A 157 -14.91 -10.86 12.48
C ASP A 157 -13.82 -11.19 13.52
N SER A 158 -14.04 -12.28 14.25
CA SER A 158 -13.12 -12.79 15.30
C SER A 158 -11.69 -13.01 14.79
N LEU A 159 -11.54 -13.43 13.53
CA LEU A 159 -10.24 -13.64 12.90
C LEU A 159 -9.42 -12.35 12.82
N ILE A 160 -10.06 -11.23 12.47
CA ILE A 160 -9.38 -9.93 12.35
C ILE A 160 -8.94 -9.45 13.74
N LYS A 161 -9.78 -9.64 14.77
CA LYS A 161 -9.40 -9.34 16.16
C LYS A 161 -8.21 -10.17 16.62
N SER A 162 -8.20 -11.47 16.33
CA SER A 162 -7.03 -12.33 16.61
C SER A 162 -5.76 -11.82 15.91
N ASN A 163 -5.88 -11.43 14.64
CA ASN A 163 -4.76 -10.86 13.89
C ASN A 163 -4.30 -9.51 14.47
N MET A 164 -5.19 -8.70 15.05
CA MET A 164 -4.82 -7.45 15.73
C MET A 164 -3.95 -7.69 16.97
N ILE A 165 -4.23 -8.73 17.77
CA ILE A 165 -3.41 -9.09 18.93
C ILE A 165 -2.00 -9.47 18.48
N VAL A 166 -1.90 -10.35 17.47
CA VAL A 166 -0.61 -10.74 16.87
C VAL A 166 0.10 -9.53 16.27
N GLY A 167 -0.66 -8.63 15.64
CA GLY A 167 -0.23 -7.34 15.12
C GLY A 167 0.43 -6.46 16.17
N CYS A 168 -0.22 -6.28 17.31
CA CYS A 168 0.29 -5.46 18.39
C CYS A 168 1.62 -6.00 18.92
N PHE A 169 1.73 -7.33 19.11
CA PHE A 169 2.98 -7.95 19.55
C PHE A 169 4.11 -7.79 18.53
N ALA A 170 3.83 -8.03 17.25
CA ALA A 170 4.81 -7.87 16.18
C ALA A 170 5.33 -6.43 16.07
N MET A 171 4.42 -5.45 16.12
CA MET A 171 4.76 -4.03 16.07
C MET A 171 5.55 -3.57 17.30
N LYS A 172 5.18 -4.05 18.49
CA LYS A 172 5.92 -3.77 19.73
C LYS A 172 7.37 -4.24 19.64
N ASN A 173 7.58 -5.48 19.20
CA ASN A 173 8.92 -6.04 19.07
C ASN A 173 9.75 -5.30 18.02
N ALA A 174 9.15 -4.94 16.88
CA ALA A 174 9.85 -4.21 15.84
C ALA A 174 10.20 -2.78 16.28
N LEU A 175 9.28 -2.06 16.91
CA LEU A 175 9.51 -0.70 17.43
C LEU A 175 10.55 -0.66 18.55
N ALA A 176 10.71 -1.76 19.32
CA ALA A 176 11.75 -1.85 20.34
C ALA A 176 13.17 -1.78 19.77
N MET A 177 13.34 -2.17 18.49
CA MET A 177 14.60 -2.21 17.75
C MET A 177 14.91 -0.91 16.97
N VAL A 178 14.03 0.10 17.06
CA VAL A 178 14.15 1.38 16.35
C VAL A 178 14.52 2.51 17.32
N ASP A 179 15.21 3.53 16.81
CA ASP A 179 15.61 4.73 17.56
C ASP A 179 14.41 5.47 18.18
N ASP A 180 14.71 6.29 19.19
CA ASP A 180 13.76 6.83 20.17
C ASP A 180 12.53 7.58 19.60
N GLY A 181 12.62 8.20 18.42
CA GLY A 181 11.55 9.04 17.88
C GLY A 181 10.27 8.27 17.47
N ALA A 182 10.42 7.26 16.61
CA ALA A 182 9.30 6.43 16.18
C ALA A 182 8.76 5.58 17.34
N LYS A 183 9.67 5.07 18.18
CA LYS A 183 9.35 4.32 19.39
C LYS A 183 8.49 5.14 20.36
N LYS A 184 8.91 6.37 20.71
CA LYS A 184 8.13 7.26 21.60
C LYS A 184 6.74 7.57 21.06
N THR A 185 6.62 7.75 19.74
CA THR A 185 5.35 8.12 19.10
C THR A 185 4.34 6.97 19.06
N TRP A 186 4.79 5.78 18.64
CA TRP A 186 3.88 4.68 18.29
C TRP A 186 3.76 3.59 19.35
N LEU A 187 4.79 3.35 20.17
CA LEU A 187 4.80 2.24 21.12
C LEU A 187 3.63 2.31 22.10
N GLY A 188 3.39 3.48 22.72
CA GLY A 188 2.28 3.65 23.66
C GLY A 188 0.90 3.52 23.01
N GLN A 189 0.77 3.78 21.71
CA GLN A 189 -0.49 3.60 20.99
C GLN A 189 -0.76 2.13 20.69
N VAL A 190 0.29 1.39 20.28
CA VAL A 190 0.22 -0.06 20.07
C VAL A 190 -0.10 -0.79 21.38
N GLU A 191 0.48 -0.37 22.50
CA GLU A 191 0.20 -0.97 23.81
C GLU A 191 -1.24 -0.73 24.28
N LYS A 192 -1.79 0.47 24.04
CA LYS A 192 -3.21 0.74 24.30
C LYS A 192 -4.14 -0.14 23.48
N LEU A 193 -3.82 -0.36 22.21
CA LEU A 193 -4.59 -1.25 21.33
C LEU A 193 -4.56 -2.70 21.83
N ALA A 194 -3.40 -3.17 22.32
CA ALA A 194 -3.25 -4.52 22.86
C ALA A 194 -4.11 -4.76 24.12
N GLN A 195 -4.38 -3.73 24.92
CA GLN A 195 -5.23 -3.81 26.12
C GLN A 195 -6.73 -3.78 25.80
N GLN A 196 -7.11 -3.35 24.59
CA GLN A 196 -8.50 -3.21 24.14
C GLN A 196 -8.96 -4.37 23.25
N SER A 197 -8.03 -5.25 22.83
CA SER A 197 -8.25 -6.36 21.91
C SER A 197 -8.46 -7.67 22.65
#